data_AF-A0A2V1C197-F1
#
_entry.id   AF-A0A2V1C197-F1
#
_cell.length_a   1.000
_cell.length_b   1.000
_cell.length_c   1.000
_cell.angle_alpha   90.00
_cell.angle_beta   90.00
_cell.angle_gamma   90.00
#
_symmetry.space_group_name_H-M   'P 1'
#
loop_
_entity.id
_entity.type
_entity.pdbx_description
1 polymer ?
#
loop_
_entity_poly.entity_id
_entity_poly.type
_entity_poly.pdbx_seq_one_letter_code
_entity_poly.pdbx_strand_id
1 'polypeptide(L)'
;MSKVLRGFKNVTKGYSTAQVKVRHATSNDPQGPSGSEMSEIAQMTFNSSNEFYDIMDMLEKRLNDEGKNWRHVFKSLKVLDYVLHEGSGLVVTWAQKNIHLINVLREFRYIDRYGSDHSRNGKIP
;
A
#
# COMPACT_ATOMS: atom_id res chain seq x y z
N MET A 1 8.14 15.74 -9.48
CA MET A 1 9.40 15.38 -8.79
C MET A 1 10.10 14.30 -9.61
N SER A 2 11.38 14.49 -9.95
CA SER A 2 12.13 13.59 -10.84
C SER A 2 12.34 12.21 -10.23
N LYS A 3 12.21 11.14 -11.05
CA LYS A 3 12.48 9.73 -10.68
C LYS A 3 13.86 9.55 -10.00
N VAL A 4 14.83 10.40 -10.39
CA VAL A 4 16.20 10.39 -9.88
C VAL A 4 16.28 10.69 -8.37
N LEU A 5 15.52 11.67 -7.87
CA LEU A 5 15.50 12.00 -6.44
C LEU A 5 14.87 10.89 -5.57
N ARG A 6 13.99 10.07 -6.14
CA ARG A 6 13.40 8.90 -5.47
C ARG A 6 14.42 7.76 -5.31
N GLY A 7 15.27 7.53 -6.32
CA GLY A 7 16.33 6.51 -6.26
C GLY A 7 17.35 6.76 -5.14
N PHE A 8 17.82 8.01 -4.99
CA PHE A 8 18.78 8.40 -3.94
C PHE A 8 18.21 8.29 -2.51
N LYS A 9 16.89 8.51 -2.32
CA LYS A 9 16.23 8.33 -1.01
C LYS A 9 16.05 6.87 -0.60
N ASN A 10 16.13 5.92 -1.54
CA ASN A 10 16.04 4.50 -1.23
C ASN A 10 17.36 3.96 -0.67
N VAL A 11 18.50 4.42 -1.21
CA VAL A 11 19.84 4.00 -0.78
C VAL A 11 20.21 4.54 0.61
N THR A 12 19.80 5.77 0.93
CA THR A 12 20.13 6.41 2.22
C THR A 12 19.29 5.93 3.40
N LYS A 13 18.23 5.14 3.16
CA LYS A 13 17.39 4.53 4.21
C LYS A 13 17.52 3.02 4.34
N GLY A 14 18.25 2.36 3.44
CA GLY A 14 18.40 0.90 3.46
C GLY A 14 17.11 0.13 3.20
N TYR A 15 16.18 0.67 2.40
CA TYR A 15 14.93 -0.04 2.09
C TYR A 15 15.22 -1.28 1.23
N SER A 16 14.57 -2.40 1.56
CA SER A 16 14.65 -3.63 0.77
C SER A 16 13.94 -3.47 -0.58
N THR A 17 14.24 -4.37 -1.52
CA THR A 17 13.58 -4.41 -2.83
C THR A 17 12.04 -4.49 -2.69
N ALA A 18 11.57 -5.30 -1.73
CA ALA A 18 10.15 -5.46 -1.43
C ALA A 18 9.52 -4.14 -0.95
N GLN A 19 10.17 -3.47 0.01
CA GLN A 19 9.73 -2.16 0.51
C GLN A 19 9.70 -1.10 -0.59
N VAL A 20 10.71 -1.07 -1.47
CA VAL A 20 10.75 -0.13 -2.60
C VAL A 20 9.58 -0.36 -3.55
N LYS A 21 9.25 -1.63 -3.84
CA LYS A 21 8.13 -2.00 -4.72
C LYS A 21 6.79 -1.53 -4.16
N VAL A 22 6.51 -1.85 -2.89
CA VAL A 22 5.28 -1.43 -2.21
C VAL A 22 5.20 0.11 -2.16
N ARG A 23 6.30 0.81 -1.87
CA ARG A 23 6.33 2.28 -1.85
C ARG A 23 6.02 2.91 -3.20
N HIS A 24 6.42 2.25 -4.29
CA HIS A 24 6.13 2.70 -5.65
C HIS A 24 4.65 2.48 -5.99
N ALA A 25 4.13 1.27 -5.76
CA ALA A 25 2.73 0.92 -5.97
C ALA A 25 1.75 1.79 -5.16
N THR A 26 2.17 2.20 -3.95
CA THR A 26 1.36 3.01 -3.01
C THR A 26 1.75 4.49 -3.00
N SER A 27 2.34 5.00 -4.08
CA SER A 27 2.76 6.40 -4.16
C SER A 27 1.58 7.38 -4.17
N ASN A 28 1.82 8.67 -3.89
CA ASN A 28 0.79 9.72 -4.02
C ASN A 28 0.50 10.14 -5.48
N ASP A 29 1.02 9.41 -6.48
CA ASP A 29 0.75 9.70 -7.88
C ASP A 29 -0.74 9.45 -8.20
N PRO A 30 -1.36 10.12 -9.18
CA PRO A 30 -2.81 10.02 -9.37
C PRO A 30 -3.30 8.65 -9.87
N GLN A 31 -2.44 7.93 -10.62
CA GLN A 31 -2.75 6.59 -11.14
C GLN A 31 -2.61 5.53 -10.05
N GLY A 32 -3.54 4.57 -10.00
CA GLY A 32 -3.43 3.41 -9.10
C GLY A 32 -2.25 2.48 -9.45
N PRO A 33 -1.92 1.52 -8.57
CA PRO A 33 -0.93 0.49 -8.88
C PRO A 33 -1.33 -0.29 -10.14
N SER A 34 -0.35 -0.62 -10.97
CA SER A 34 -0.59 -1.45 -12.15
C SER A 34 -0.82 -2.92 -11.75
N GLY A 35 -1.48 -3.69 -12.63
CA GLY A 35 -1.65 -5.13 -12.40
C GLY A 35 -0.32 -5.87 -12.28
N SER A 36 0.70 -5.46 -13.06
CA SER A 36 2.03 -6.06 -12.97
C SER A 36 2.73 -5.75 -11.63
N GLU A 37 2.57 -4.55 -11.10
CA GLU A 37 3.12 -4.21 -9.77
C GLU A 37 2.47 -5.03 -8.66
N MET A 38 1.14 -5.17 -8.70
CA MET A 38 0.42 -5.96 -7.70
C MET A 38 0.75 -7.44 -7.81
N SER A 39 0.83 -7.97 -9.02
CA SER A 39 1.21 -9.37 -9.28
C SER A 39 2.62 -9.68 -8.76
N GLU A 40 3.59 -8.79 -9.02
CA GLU A 40 4.95 -8.97 -8.52
C GLU A 40 5.02 -8.90 -6.99
N ILE A 41 4.31 -7.96 -6.37
CA ILE A 41 4.23 -7.88 -4.89
C ILE A 41 3.59 -9.15 -4.33
N ALA A 42 2.52 -9.67 -4.95
CA ALA A 42 1.88 -10.92 -4.53
C ALA A 42 2.85 -12.10 -4.58
N GLN A 43 3.62 -12.24 -5.67
CA GLN A 43 4.66 -13.27 -5.78
C GLN A 43 5.72 -13.13 -4.68
N MET A 44 6.15 -11.91 -4.36
CA MET A 44 7.13 -11.68 -3.30
C MET A 44 6.64 -12.12 -1.91
N THR A 45 5.33 -12.17 -1.67
CA THR A 45 4.79 -12.70 -0.40
C THR A 45 5.07 -14.19 -0.18
N PHE A 46 5.41 -14.94 -1.24
CA PHE A 46 5.80 -16.36 -1.16
C PHE A 46 7.31 -16.58 -1.00
N ASN A 47 8.14 -15.57 -1.27
CA ASN A 47 9.59 -15.75 -1.41
C ASN A 47 10.27 -16.11 -0.09
N SER A 48 10.22 -15.20 0.88
CA SER A 48 10.85 -15.39 2.18
C SER A 48 10.04 -14.66 3.25
N SER A 49 10.15 -15.14 4.50
CA SER A 49 9.49 -14.48 5.63
C SER A 49 9.94 -13.02 5.77
N ASN A 50 11.20 -12.71 5.48
CA ASN A 50 11.71 -11.33 5.57
C ASN A 50 11.05 -10.42 4.52
N GLU A 51 10.95 -10.85 3.26
CA GLU A 51 10.25 -10.08 2.22
C GLU A 51 8.76 -9.93 2.52
N PHE A 52 8.13 -10.99 3.03
CA PHE A 52 6.75 -10.94 3.49
C PHE A 52 6.55 -9.86 4.57
N TYR A 53 7.35 -9.89 5.65
CA TYR A 53 7.22 -8.88 6.72
C TYR A 53 7.50 -7.47 6.22
N ASP A 54 8.49 -7.30 5.34
CA ASP A 54 8.79 -6.02 4.71
C ASP A 54 7.63 -5.43 3.89
N ILE A 55 6.89 -6.29 3.17
CA ILE A 55 5.69 -5.90 2.42
C ILE A 55 4.59 -5.46 3.40
N MET A 56 4.28 -6.31 4.37
CA MET A 56 3.16 -6.07 5.30
C MET A 56 3.42 -4.84 6.19
N ASP A 57 4.63 -4.67 6.72
CA ASP A 57 5.03 -3.50 7.50
C ASP A 57 4.92 -2.20 6.70
N MET A 58 5.27 -2.23 5.41
CA MET A 58 5.15 -1.06 4.55
C MET A 58 3.68 -0.76 4.25
N LEU A 59 2.85 -1.78 4.00
CA LEU A 59 1.41 -1.60 3.81
C LEU A 59 0.77 -1.00 5.06
N GLU A 60 1.05 -1.54 6.25
CA GLU A 60 0.56 -1.02 7.53
C GLU A 60 0.90 0.46 7.73
N LYS A 61 2.16 0.85 7.51
CA LYS A 61 2.58 2.26 7.62
C LYS A 61 1.79 3.17 6.69
N ARG A 62 1.47 2.70 5.48
CA ARG A 62 0.73 3.46 4.47
C ARG A 62 -0.78 3.46 4.71
N LEU A 63 -1.32 2.41 5.33
CA LEU A 63 -2.71 2.34 5.74
C LEU A 63 -3.01 3.30 6.89
N ASN A 64 -2.01 3.58 7.74
CA ASN A 64 -2.09 4.58 8.81
C ASN A 64 -1.68 6.01 8.38
N ASP A 65 -1.47 6.27 7.08
CA ASP A 65 -1.22 7.64 6.60
C ASP A 65 -2.51 8.49 6.71
N GLU A 66 -2.38 9.79 7.00
CA GLU A 66 -3.52 10.69 7.20
C GLU A 66 -3.52 11.92 6.27
N GLY A 67 -4.67 12.58 6.18
CA GLY A 67 -4.85 13.86 5.51
C GLY A 67 -4.45 13.85 4.03
N LYS A 68 -3.49 14.71 3.65
CA LYS A 68 -3.07 14.91 2.25
C LYS A 68 -2.48 13.66 1.57
N ASN A 69 -2.17 12.62 2.36
CA ASN A 69 -1.63 11.35 1.90
C ASN A 69 -2.71 10.28 1.64
N TRP A 70 -3.99 10.67 1.57
CA TRP A 70 -5.11 9.74 1.34
C TRP A 70 -4.89 8.72 0.20
N ARG A 71 -4.16 9.07 -0.87
CA ARG A 71 -3.87 8.10 -1.95
C ARG A 71 -2.96 6.96 -1.51
N HIS A 72 -2.06 7.18 -0.54
CA HIS A 72 -1.28 6.09 0.04
C HIS A 72 -2.20 5.05 0.65
N VAL A 73 -3.17 5.49 1.46
CA VAL A 73 -4.16 4.64 2.12
C VAL A 73 -4.97 3.85 1.09
N PHE A 74 -5.58 4.54 0.11
CA PHE A 74 -6.41 3.88 -0.91
C PHE A 74 -5.63 2.89 -1.78
N LYS A 75 -4.41 3.24 -2.20
CA LYS A 75 -3.60 2.33 -3.00
C LYS A 75 -3.09 1.16 -2.19
N SER A 76 -2.78 1.36 -0.90
CA SER A 76 -2.42 0.25 -0.01
C SER A 76 -3.57 -0.72 0.19
N LEU A 77 -4.81 -0.22 0.34
CA LEU A 77 -5.99 -1.09 0.37
C LEU A 77 -6.12 -1.91 -0.91
N LYS A 78 -5.91 -1.28 -2.07
CA LYS A 78 -5.95 -1.99 -3.35
C LYS A 78 -4.87 -3.06 -3.48
N VAL A 79 -3.64 -2.77 -3.04
CA VAL A 79 -2.56 -3.77 -3.01
C VAL A 79 -2.90 -4.89 -2.02
N LEU A 80 -3.36 -4.55 -0.81
CA LEU A 80 -3.74 -5.51 0.23
C LEU A 80 -4.84 -6.47 -0.24
N ASP A 81 -5.88 -5.94 -0.88
CA ASP A 81 -6.96 -6.73 -1.47
C ASP A 81 -6.44 -7.73 -2.52
N TYR A 82 -5.57 -7.27 -3.42
CA TYR A 82 -4.97 -8.14 -4.42
C TYR A 82 -4.11 -9.25 -3.78
N VAL A 83 -3.22 -8.91 -2.84
CA VAL A 83 -2.34 -9.91 -2.20
C VAL A 83 -3.09 -10.84 -1.24
N LEU A 84 -4.29 -10.47 -0.79
CA LEU A 84 -5.16 -11.37 -0.03
C LEU A 84 -5.70 -12.51 -0.91
N HIS A 85 -5.96 -12.23 -2.19
CA HIS A 85 -6.49 -13.21 -3.15
C HIS A 85 -5.37 -13.99 -3.85
N GLU A 86 -4.31 -13.30 -4.25
CA GLU A 86 -3.26 -13.85 -5.14
C GLU A 86 -1.92 -14.12 -4.41
N GLY A 87 -1.81 -13.74 -3.13
CA GLY A 87 -0.60 -13.88 -2.33
C GLY A 87 -0.58 -15.10 -1.41
N SER A 88 0.44 -15.16 -0.56
CA SER A 88 0.65 -16.23 0.42
C SER A 88 -0.47 -16.29 1.46
N GLY A 89 -0.80 -17.49 1.94
CA GLY A 89 -1.76 -17.66 3.06
C GLY A 89 -1.35 -16.95 4.35
N LEU A 90 -0.07 -16.57 4.49
CA LEU A 90 0.40 -15.70 5.57
C LEU A 90 -0.25 -14.32 5.53
N VAL A 91 -0.62 -13.81 4.35
CA VAL A 91 -1.33 -12.52 4.18
C VAL A 91 -2.68 -12.57 4.88
N VAL A 92 -3.44 -13.66 4.71
CA VAL A 92 -4.73 -13.88 5.38
C VAL A 92 -4.54 -13.91 6.91
N THR A 93 -3.52 -14.63 7.38
CA THR A 93 -3.20 -14.70 8.81
C THR A 93 -2.84 -13.34 9.39
N TRP A 94 -2.06 -12.54 8.66
CA TRP A 94 -1.71 -11.18 9.04
C TRP A 94 -2.95 -10.28 9.06
N ALA A 95 -3.82 -10.37 8.05
CA ALA A 95 -5.02 -9.54 7.95
C ALA A 95 -6.02 -9.85 9.06
N GLN A 96 -6.17 -11.12 9.46
CA GLN A 96 -7.00 -11.50 10.59
C GLN A 96 -6.49 -10.90 11.90
N LYS A 97 -5.17 -10.91 12.13
CA LYS A 97 -4.55 -10.29 13.31
C LYS A 97 -4.67 -8.76 13.31
N ASN A 98 -4.64 -8.15 12.13
CA ASN A 98 -4.63 -6.71 11.94
C ASN A 98 -5.96 -6.16 11.42
N ILE A 99 -7.06 -6.86 11.67
CA ILE A 99 -8.39 -6.50 11.14
C ILE A 99 -8.84 -5.09 11.55
N HIS A 100 -8.36 -4.61 12.70
CA HIS A 100 -8.61 -3.26 13.20
C HIS A 100 -8.11 -2.17 12.22
N LEU A 101 -6.96 -2.38 11.56
CA LEU A 101 -6.45 -1.45 10.55
C LEU A 101 -7.42 -1.31 9.37
N ILE A 102 -8.02 -2.43 8.93
CA ILE A 102 -8.97 -2.44 7.83
C ILE A 102 -10.31 -1.80 8.26
N ASN A 103 -10.76 -2.08 9.49
CA ASN A 103 -12.02 -1.55 10.01
C ASN A 103 -12.02 -0.02 10.18
N VAL A 104 -10.94 0.55 10.72
CA VAL A 104 -10.78 2.02 10.84
C VAL A 104 -10.89 2.69 9.47
N LEU A 105 -10.42 2.02 8.42
CA LEU A 105 -10.46 2.54 7.06
C LEU A 105 -11.84 2.51 6.40
N ARG A 106 -12.80 1.76 6.95
CA ARG A 106 -14.22 1.85 6.51
C ARG A 106 -14.82 3.22 6.81
N GLU A 107 -14.28 3.93 7.79
CA GLU A 107 -14.71 5.26 8.20
C GLU A 107 -13.80 6.37 7.63
N PHE A 108 -12.76 6.02 6.88
CA PHE A 108 -11.78 6.98 6.38
C PHE A 108 -12.43 8.02 5.46
N ARG A 109 -12.42 9.29 5.90
CA ARG A 109 -12.96 10.43 5.17
C ARG A 109 -11.91 11.52 4.92
N TYR A 110 -11.69 11.88 3.65
CA TYR A 110 -10.86 13.02 3.27
C TYR A 110 -11.63 13.98 2.36
N ILE A 111 -11.90 15.18 2.88
CA ILE A 111 -12.44 16.32 2.13
C ILE A 111 -11.30 17.31 1.92
N ASP A 112 -11.03 17.68 0.67
CA ASP A 112 -10.00 18.67 0.40
C ASP A 112 -10.46 20.11 0.68
N ARG A 113 -9.52 21.05 0.59
CA ARG A 113 -9.76 22.49 0.80
C ARG A 113 -10.76 23.12 -0.19
N TYR A 114 -11.09 22.43 -1.27
CA TYR A 114 -12.05 22.86 -2.28
C TYR A 114 -13.43 22.19 -2.07
N GLY A 115 -13.60 21.41 -0.99
CA GLY A 115 -14.83 20.72 -0.66
C GLY A 115 -15.03 19.39 -1.39
N SER A 116 -14.02 18.89 -2.12
CA SER A 116 -14.12 17.62 -2.82
C SER A 116 -13.87 16.45 -1.87
N ASP A 117 -14.85 15.55 -1.76
CA ASP A 117 -14.74 14.32 -0.98
C ASP A 117 -14.01 13.24 -1.80
N HIS A 118 -12.76 12.95 -1.44
CA HIS A 118 -11.95 11.94 -2.11
C HIS A 118 -12.16 10.54 -1.54
N SER A 119 -12.93 10.39 -0.46
CA SER A 119 -13.17 9.09 0.16
C SER A 119 -14.19 8.23 -0.59
N ARG A 120 -15.06 8.85 -1.39
CA ARG A 120 -15.99 8.12 -2.28
C ARG A 120 -15.34 7.55 -3.54
N ASN A 121 -14.13 7.99 -3.89
CA ASN A 121 -13.45 7.59 -5.12
C ASN A 121 -12.78 6.20 -5.04
N GLY A 122 -12.77 5.58 -3.86
CA GLY A 122 -12.26 4.21 -3.66
C GLY A 122 -13.33 3.14 -3.52
N LYS A 123 -14.52 3.33 -4.11
CA LYS A 123 -15.42 2.20 -4.34
C LYS A 123 -14.71 1.21 -5.28
N ILE A 124 -14.16 0.15 -4.68
CA ILE A 124 -13.77 -1.06 -5.40
C ILE A 124 -15.08 -1.59 -6.00
N PRO A 125 -15.16 -1.74 -7.34
CA PRO A 125 -16.35 -2.31 -7.98
C PRO A 125 -16.62 -3.74 -7.52
#